data_AF-Q2UQ96-F1
#
_entry.id   AF-Q2UQ96-F1
#
_cell.length_a   1.000
_cell.length_b   1.000
_cell.length_c   1.000
_cell.angle_alpha   90.00
_cell.angle_beta   90.00
_cell.angle_gamma   90.00
#
_symmetry.space_group_name_H-M   'P 1'
#
loop_
_entity.id
_entity.type
_entity.pdbx_description
1 polymer ?
#
loop_
_entity_poly.entity_id
_entity_poly.type
_entity_poly.pdbx_seq_one_letter_code
_entity_poly.pdbx_strand_id
1 'polypeptide(L)'
;MEFKQSFLEDLILTYNQADEIRVYEDRVKHVKHFREFFEQLNRRFQTAQNPSPRKAVNAEVIQVAEGAVFLSPVIETAEVQRMINSHNDAVRNRSANGTKSPYGPLCIKRTIFYTGYLISNVDSSRLISQTLNPMLPSGLAESNDLKYMANSILITPRPAPRSILDKVGGLGKKLKWKVTGTAVFEHRVWAARLTPVPATEKYYTENPQPVVVLAVRKGARPIDAGKIQNWHPVSADKAFTFETVVGEKMVLRVEEQNPHEGEWESQFLNKNHKRRHQQDRDEDTSYHGQEGSSSGRPATYNPRHGGRHHDDGPRRGGSYRGRGRGSGPRGRGHPNRGGQRGRGRGRDAGPPQGYRSLDDHTGYDGPYEEKPGPGNGGPVMNY
;
A
#
# COMPACT_ATOMS: atom_id res chain seq x y z
N MET A 1 24.03 -11.97 0.90
CA MET A 1 24.75 -12.57 -0.24
C MET A 1 26.06 -13.19 0.19
N GLU A 2 26.80 -12.54 1.07
CA GLU A 2 28.08 -13.02 1.62
C GLU A 2 28.01 -14.47 2.10
N PHE A 3 27.08 -14.82 3.01
CA PHE A 3 26.92 -16.20 3.47
C PHE A 3 26.79 -17.22 2.32
N LYS A 4 25.95 -16.93 1.32
CA LYS A 4 25.74 -17.84 0.18
C LYS A 4 26.99 -17.96 -0.68
N GLN A 5 27.73 -16.88 -0.89
CA GLN A 5 28.99 -16.90 -1.65
C GLN A 5 30.07 -17.67 -0.90
N SER A 6 30.24 -17.43 0.41
CA SER A 6 31.17 -18.19 1.25
C SER A 6 30.83 -19.68 1.27
N PHE A 7 29.55 -20.03 1.44
CA PHE A 7 29.11 -21.41 1.36
C PHE A 7 29.43 -22.05 0.00
N LEU A 8 29.18 -21.34 -1.11
CA LEU A 8 29.48 -21.85 -2.46
C LEU A 8 30.99 -21.97 -2.70
N GLU A 9 31.80 -21.08 -2.14
CA GLU A 9 33.27 -21.17 -2.19
C GLU A 9 33.75 -22.41 -1.45
N ASP A 10 33.30 -22.61 -0.20
CA ASP A 10 33.64 -23.78 0.61
C ASP A 10 33.18 -25.08 -0.07
N LEU A 11 31.97 -25.09 -0.63
CA LEU A 11 31.41 -26.24 -1.35
C LEU A 11 32.30 -26.62 -2.55
N ILE A 12 32.70 -25.64 -3.36
CA ILE A 12 33.56 -25.87 -4.53
C ILE A 12 34.95 -26.31 -4.12
N LEU A 13 35.52 -25.74 -3.07
CA LEU A 13 36.84 -26.14 -2.59
C LEU A 13 36.84 -27.53 -1.95
N THR A 14 35.74 -27.91 -1.29
CA THR A 14 35.54 -29.23 -0.71
C THR A 14 35.43 -30.31 -1.78
N TYR A 15 34.58 -30.08 -2.80
CA TYR A 15 34.42 -30.99 -3.93
C TYR A 15 35.35 -30.62 -5.09
N ASN A 16 36.66 -30.68 -4.84
CA ASN A 16 37.70 -30.21 -5.77
C ASN A 16 37.76 -30.95 -7.11
N GLN A 17 37.17 -32.16 -7.20
CA GLN A 17 37.05 -32.94 -8.44
C GLN A 17 35.78 -32.62 -9.26
N ALA A 18 34.84 -31.85 -8.72
CA ALA A 18 33.62 -31.50 -9.45
C ALA A 18 33.93 -30.45 -10.51
N ASP A 19 33.73 -30.77 -11.79
CA ASP A 19 34.01 -29.85 -12.90
C ASP A 19 32.84 -28.88 -13.19
N GLU A 20 31.66 -29.14 -12.64
CA GLU A 20 30.44 -28.40 -12.93
C GLU A 20 29.66 -28.04 -11.66
N ILE A 21 29.05 -26.85 -11.65
CA ILE A 21 28.04 -26.44 -10.68
C ILE A 21 26.86 -25.78 -11.38
N ARG A 22 25.65 -26.18 -11.00
CA ARG A 22 24.41 -25.54 -11.47
C ARG A 22 23.69 -24.90 -10.29
N VAL A 23 23.44 -23.60 -10.39
CA VAL A 23 22.69 -22.83 -9.39
C VAL A 23 21.36 -22.41 -9.98
N TYR A 24 20.28 -22.93 -9.42
CA TYR A 24 18.92 -22.55 -9.75
C TYR A 24 18.47 -21.47 -8.76
N GLU A 25 18.20 -20.27 -9.25
CA GLU A 25 17.83 -19.14 -8.39
C GLU A 25 16.68 -18.33 -9.03
N ASP A 26 15.70 -17.99 -8.19
CA ASP A 26 14.48 -17.29 -8.58
C ASP A 26 14.65 -15.76 -8.63
N ARG A 27 15.55 -15.22 -7.81
CA ARG A 27 15.78 -13.78 -7.71
C ARG A 27 16.82 -13.30 -8.73
N VAL A 28 16.37 -12.50 -9.70
CA VAL A 28 17.21 -11.88 -10.74
C VAL A 28 18.49 -11.22 -10.20
N LYS A 29 18.39 -10.52 -9.07
CA LYS A 29 19.56 -9.88 -8.44
C LYS A 29 20.58 -10.91 -7.94
N HIS A 30 20.13 -12.00 -7.35
CA HIS A 30 21.00 -13.08 -6.88
C HIS A 30 21.63 -13.83 -8.05
N VAL A 31 20.86 -14.09 -9.12
CA VAL A 31 21.39 -14.67 -10.37
C VAL A 31 22.59 -13.86 -10.88
N LYS A 32 22.44 -12.53 -10.95
CA LYS A 32 23.53 -11.65 -11.36
C LYS A 32 24.75 -11.79 -10.44
N HIS A 33 24.55 -11.69 -9.12
CA HIS A 33 25.65 -11.79 -8.16
C HIS A 33 26.34 -13.16 -8.16
N PHE A 34 25.63 -14.25 -8.41
CA PHE A 34 26.24 -15.58 -8.52
C PHE A 34 27.08 -15.73 -9.79
N ARG A 35 26.61 -15.19 -10.92
CA ARG A 35 27.40 -15.17 -12.17
C ARG A 35 28.71 -14.41 -11.98
N GLU A 36 28.62 -13.20 -11.44
CA GLU A 36 29.80 -12.37 -11.13
C GLU A 36 30.75 -13.06 -10.15
N PHE A 37 30.20 -13.73 -9.12
CA PHE A 37 30.98 -14.48 -8.14
C PHE A 37 31.78 -15.63 -8.80
N PHE A 38 31.14 -16.48 -9.61
CA PHE A 38 31.85 -17.61 -10.24
C PHE A 38 32.87 -17.15 -11.29
N GLU A 39 32.62 -16.04 -12.00
CA GLU A 39 33.62 -15.42 -12.87
C GLU A 39 34.85 -14.97 -12.09
N GLN A 40 34.65 -14.30 -10.94
CA GLN A 40 35.74 -13.86 -10.08
C GLN A 40 36.49 -15.05 -9.47
N LEU A 41 35.78 -16.08 -9.01
CA LEU A 41 36.35 -17.29 -8.43
C LEU A 41 37.23 -18.03 -9.46
N ASN A 42 36.75 -18.18 -10.69
CA ASN A 42 37.53 -18.81 -11.77
C ASN A 42 38.76 -18.00 -12.16
N ARG A 43 38.70 -16.66 -12.16
CA ARG A 43 39.89 -15.81 -12.36
C ARG A 43 40.93 -16.04 -11.28
N ARG A 44 40.52 -16.18 -10.02
CA ARG A 44 41.44 -16.49 -8.90
C ARG A 44 42.12 -17.84 -9.12
N PHE A 45 41.38 -18.87 -9.54
CA PHE A 45 41.95 -20.20 -9.85
C PHE A 45 42.97 -20.21 -11.00
N GLN A 46 42.89 -19.24 -11.92
CA GLN A 46 43.79 -19.13 -13.06
C GLN A 46 45.02 -18.23 -12.79
N THR A 47 45.08 -17.57 -11.63
CA THR A 47 46.16 -16.62 -11.33
C THR A 47 47.44 -17.36 -10.93
N ALA A 48 48.53 -17.13 -11.68
CA ALA A 48 49.81 -17.84 -11.51
C ALA A 48 50.52 -17.58 -10.17
N GLN A 49 50.10 -16.57 -9.39
CA GLN A 49 50.72 -16.20 -8.11
C GLN A 49 50.30 -17.07 -6.93
N ASN A 50 49.25 -17.89 -7.05
CA ASN A 50 48.89 -18.91 -6.07
C ASN A 50 48.36 -20.15 -6.81
N PRO A 51 49.12 -21.27 -6.88
CA PRO A 51 48.62 -22.48 -7.52
C PRO A 51 47.37 -22.96 -6.77
N SER A 52 46.22 -22.73 -7.39
CA SER A 52 44.93 -23.18 -6.87
C SER A 52 44.91 -24.70 -6.78
N PRO A 53 44.29 -25.29 -5.73
CA PRO A 53 44.19 -26.73 -5.57
C PRO A 53 43.29 -27.39 -6.63
N ARG A 54 42.57 -26.59 -7.43
CA ARG A 54 41.64 -27.07 -8.45
C ARG A 54 41.63 -26.19 -9.71
N LYS A 55 41.15 -26.81 -10.79
CA LYS A 55 40.86 -26.14 -12.06
C LYS A 55 39.59 -25.27 -11.95
N ALA A 56 39.44 -24.36 -12.90
CA ALA A 56 38.23 -23.56 -13.07
C ALA A 56 36.98 -24.45 -13.19
N VAL A 57 35.88 -24.04 -12.57
CA VAL A 57 34.60 -24.75 -12.57
C VAL A 57 33.68 -24.22 -13.66
N ASN A 58 32.98 -25.11 -14.36
CA ASN A 58 31.90 -24.74 -15.27
C ASN A 58 30.65 -24.38 -14.45
N ALA A 59 30.39 -23.09 -14.26
CA ALA A 59 29.29 -22.61 -13.44
C ALA A 59 28.12 -22.13 -14.30
N GLU A 60 26.98 -22.82 -14.19
CA GLU A 60 25.73 -22.43 -14.82
C GLU A 60 24.78 -21.84 -13.78
N VAL A 61 24.42 -20.56 -13.92
CA VAL A 61 23.43 -19.90 -13.06
C VAL A 61 22.15 -19.71 -13.86
N ILE A 62 21.17 -20.55 -13.54
CA ILE A 62 19.88 -20.65 -14.21
C ILE A 62 18.90 -19.80 -13.43
N GLN A 63 18.42 -18.73 -14.07
CA GLN A 63 17.29 -17.98 -13.53
C GLN A 63 16.03 -18.82 -13.68
N VAL A 64 15.47 -19.25 -12.56
CA VAL A 64 14.18 -19.93 -12.55
C VAL A 64 13.11 -18.84 -12.52
N ALA A 65 12.28 -18.77 -13.56
CA ALA A 65 11.08 -17.96 -13.49
C ALA A 65 10.14 -18.60 -12.46
N GLU A 66 9.81 -17.87 -11.40
CA GLU A 66 8.74 -18.28 -10.50
C GLU A 66 7.46 -18.39 -11.32
N GLY A 67 7.02 -19.62 -11.61
CA GLY A 67 5.71 -19.86 -12.19
C GLY A 67 4.71 -19.30 -11.21
N ALA A 68 3.94 -18.29 -11.60
CA ALA A 68 3.07 -17.55 -10.70
C ALA A 68 2.14 -18.51 -9.92
N VAL A 69 2.43 -18.72 -8.64
CA VAL A 69 1.70 -19.64 -7.73
C VAL A 69 0.51 -18.92 -7.08
N PHE A 70 -0.05 -17.91 -7.74
CA PHE A 70 -1.18 -17.18 -7.18
C PHE A 70 -2.44 -18.00 -7.38
N LEU A 71 -3.12 -18.30 -6.27
CA LEU A 71 -4.48 -18.79 -6.31
C LEU A 71 -5.35 -17.74 -7.01
N SER A 72 -6.44 -18.18 -7.65
CA SER A 72 -7.44 -17.21 -8.10
C SER A 72 -7.94 -16.42 -6.88
N PRO A 73 -8.27 -15.12 -7.01
CA PRO A 73 -8.68 -14.31 -5.86
C PRO A 73 -9.83 -14.93 -5.04
N VAL A 74 -10.72 -15.68 -5.70
CA VAL A 74 -11.81 -16.41 -5.06
C VAL A 74 -11.28 -17.54 -4.19
N ILE A 75 -10.35 -18.36 -4.72
CA ILE A 75 -9.76 -19.47 -3.98
C ILE A 75 -8.88 -18.95 -2.84
N GLU A 76 -8.07 -17.93 -3.09
CA GLU A 76 -7.24 -17.29 -2.07
C GLU A 76 -8.09 -16.75 -0.92
N THR A 77 -9.16 -16.01 -1.22
CA THR A 77 -10.07 -15.47 -0.20
C THR A 77 -10.76 -16.59 0.59
N ALA A 78 -11.15 -17.68 -0.08
CA ALA A 78 -11.75 -18.84 0.57
C ALA A 78 -10.77 -19.54 1.53
N GLU A 79 -9.51 -19.72 1.13
CA GLU A 79 -8.47 -20.30 1.98
C GLU A 79 -8.15 -19.40 3.17
N VAL A 80 -8.04 -18.09 2.95
CA VAL A 80 -7.86 -17.12 4.05
C VAL A 80 -9.04 -17.16 5.02
N GLN A 81 -10.28 -17.23 4.52
CA GLN A 81 -11.45 -17.35 5.37
C GLN A 81 -11.47 -18.66 6.16
N ARG A 82 -11.04 -19.78 5.55
CA ARG A 82 -10.90 -21.08 6.22
C ARG A 82 -9.89 -21.00 7.36
N MET A 83 -8.74 -20.36 7.14
CA MET A 83 -7.72 -20.14 8.17
C MET A 83 -8.25 -19.26 9.31
N ILE A 84 -8.98 -18.20 9.00
CA ILE A 84 -9.62 -17.33 10.00
C ILE A 84 -10.64 -18.11 10.84
N ASN A 85 -11.45 -18.95 10.22
CA ASN A 85 -12.43 -19.77 10.95
C ASN A 85 -11.72 -20.73 11.92
N SER A 86 -10.69 -21.44 11.45
CA SER A 86 -9.89 -22.34 12.29
C SER A 86 -9.21 -21.60 13.45
N HIS A 87 -8.67 -20.39 13.21
CA HIS A 87 -8.11 -19.53 14.24
C HIS A 87 -9.17 -19.14 15.28
N ASN A 88 -10.32 -18.67 14.82
CA ASN A 88 -11.41 -18.21 15.69
C ASN A 88 -11.96 -19.34 16.57
N ASP A 89 -12.04 -20.56 16.06
CA ASP A 89 -12.46 -21.74 16.83
C ASP A 89 -11.45 -22.07 17.93
N ALA A 90 -10.14 -21.99 17.64
CA ALA A 90 -9.09 -22.18 18.63
C ALA A 90 -9.08 -21.08 19.72
N VAL A 91 -9.33 -19.81 19.34
CA VAL A 91 -9.41 -18.69 20.29
C VAL A 91 -10.61 -18.82 21.23
N ARG A 92 -11.76 -19.31 20.74
CA ARG A 92 -12.96 -19.53 21.57
C ARG A 92 -12.77 -20.66 22.58
N ASN A 93 -12.09 -21.74 22.18
CA ASN A 93 -11.85 -22.90 23.02
C ASN A 93 -10.54 -22.77 23.81
N ARG A 94 -10.57 -22.03 24.93
CA ARG A 94 -9.38 -21.78 25.77
C ARG A 94 -8.63 -23.05 26.23
N SER A 95 -9.31 -24.19 26.36
CA SER A 95 -8.71 -25.48 26.71
C SER A 95 -7.96 -26.16 25.55
N ALA A 96 -8.24 -25.79 24.30
CA ALA A 96 -7.57 -26.26 23.09
C ALA A 96 -6.59 -25.22 22.51
N ASN A 97 -6.44 -24.08 23.17
CA ASN A 97 -5.66 -22.93 22.70
C ASN A 97 -4.15 -23.13 22.97
N GLY A 98 -3.56 -24.12 22.30
CA GLY A 98 -2.10 -24.33 22.31
C GLY A 98 -1.32 -23.21 21.60
N THR A 99 -1.99 -22.40 20.78
CA THR A 99 -1.37 -21.37 19.93
C THR A 99 -1.09 -20.05 20.65
N LYS A 100 -1.69 -19.79 21.83
CA LYS A 100 -1.50 -18.54 22.61
C LYS A 100 -1.53 -17.27 21.74
N SER A 101 -2.45 -17.20 20.77
CA SER A 101 -2.54 -16.05 19.87
C SER A 101 -2.67 -14.74 20.67
N PRO A 102 -1.87 -13.71 20.36
CA PRO A 102 -2.02 -12.39 20.99
C PRO A 102 -3.23 -11.62 20.45
N TYR A 103 -3.83 -12.07 19.34
CA TYR A 103 -4.99 -11.45 18.68
C TYR A 103 -6.30 -12.09 19.15
N GLY A 104 -7.35 -11.28 19.26
CA GLY A 104 -8.73 -11.74 19.41
C GLY A 104 -9.28 -12.45 18.16
N PRO A 105 -10.61 -12.64 18.08
CA PRO A 105 -11.25 -13.16 16.86
C PRO A 105 -10.91 -12.28 15.65
N LEU A 106 -10.56 -12.91 14.52
CA LEU A 106 -10.20 -12.23 13.27
C LEU A 106 -11.35 -12.24 12.26
N CYS A 107 -11.37 -11.28 11.35
CA CYS A 107 -12.27 -11.23 10.21
C CYS A 107 -11.60 -10.60 8.97
N ILE A 108 -12.18 -10.85 7.80
CA ILE A 108 -11.80 -10.15 6.56
C ILE A 108 -12.59 -8.84 6.50
N LYS A 109 -11.88 -7.72 6.44
CA LYS A 109 -12.43 -6.40 6.15
C LYS A 109 -12.12 -5.97 4.73
N ARG A 110 -13.03 -5.19 4.15
CA ARG A 110 -12.97 -4.70 2.78
C ARG A 110 -12.83 -3.18 2.75
N THR A 111 -11.82 -2.68 2.04
CA THR A 111 -11.69 -1.25 1.72
C THR A 111 -11.84 -1.04 0.22
N ILE A 112 -12.88 -0.32 -0.19
CA ILE A 112 -13.15 0.01 -1.60
C ILE A 112 -12.48 1.34 -1.92
N PHE A 113 -11.61 1.35 -2.93
CA PHE A 113 -10.98 2.57 -3.41
C PHE A 113 -11.87 3.32 -4.39
N TYR A 114 -12.53 2.62 -5.31
CA TYR A 114 -13.44 3.21 -6.28
C TYR A 114 -14.36 2.17 -6.92
N THR A 115 -15.42 2.66 -7.54
CA THR A 115 -16.28 1.87 -8.44
C THR A 115 -15.99 2.29 -9.88
N GLY A 116 -15.85 1.33 -10.79
CA GLY A 116 -15.51 1.58 -12.18
C GLY A 116 -15.93 0.46 -13.11
N TYR A 117 -15.86 0.72 -14.40
CA TYR A 117 -15.88 -0.34 -15.40
C TYR A 117 -14.48 -0.92 -15.48
N LEU A 118 -14.27 -2.09 -14.87
CA LEU A 118 -12.99 -2.78 -14.79
C LEU A 118 -12.63 -3.39 -16.15
N ILE A 119 -11.38 -3.20 -16.54
CA ILE A 119 -10.82 -3.65 -17.82
C ILE A 119 -10.02 -4.93 -17.56
N SER A 120 -10.18 -5.95 -18.40
CA SER A 120 -9.42 -7.19 -18.29
C SER A 120 -7.92 -6.94 -18.49
N ASN A 121 -7.05 -7.78 -17.93
CA ASN A 121 -5.60 -7.66 -18.14
C ASN A 121 -5.20 -7.79 -19.61
N VAL A 122 -5.94 -8.59 -20.38
CA VAL A 122 -5.76 -8.74 -21.84
C VAL A 122 -6.08 -7.42 -22.53
N ASP A 123 -7.21 -6.80 -22.22
CA ASP A 123 -7.61 -5.51 -22.79
C ASP A 123 -6.72 -4.36 -22.36
N SER A 124 -6.30 -4.33 -21.09
CA SER A 124 -5.34 -3.37 -20.57
C SER A 124 -4.03 -3.44 -21.35
N SER A 125 -3.50 -4.64 -21.59
CA SER A 125 -2.28 -4.84 -22.40
C SER A 125 -2.47 -4.38 -23.85
N ARG A 126 -3.64 -4.61 -24.44
CA ARG A 126 -3.98 -4.11 -25.79
C ARG A 126 -4.06 -2.59 -25.83
N LEU A 127 -4.70 -1.94 -24.85
CA LEU A 127 -4.75 -0.49 -24.72
C LEU A 127 -3.34 0.12 -24.59
N ILE A 128 -2.48 -0.49 -23.77
CA ILE A 128 -1.11 -0.02 -23.62
C ILE A 128 -0.34 -0.15 -24.94
N SER A 129 -0.31 -1.35 -25.54
CA SER A 129 0.46 -1.61 -26.75
C SER A 129 -0.03 -0.84 -27.97
N GLN A 130 -1.34 -0.77 -28.21
CA GLN A 130 -1.91 -0.22 -29.44
C GLN A 130 -2.26 1.28 -29.34
N THR A 131 -2.48 1.79 -28.13
CA THR A 131 -2.93 3.18 -27.93
C THR A 131 -1.88 4.02 -27.21
N LEU A 132 -1.36 3.55 -26.07
CA LEU A 132 -0.41 4.33 -25.28
C LEU A 132 0.98 4.38 -25.92
N ASN A 133 1.58 3.23 -26.23
CA ASN A 133 2.97 3.15 -26.70
C ASN A 133 3.24 4.04 -27.93
N PRO A 134 2.35 4.13 -28.94
CA PRO A 134 2.54 5.05 -30.06
C PRO A 134 2.51 6.54 -29.69
N MET A 135 1.96 6.90 -28.52
CA MET A 135 1.89 8.27 -28.01
C MET A 135 3.06 8.64 -27.10
N LEU A 136 3.87 7.66 -26.67
CA LEU A 136 4.96 7.90 -25.75
C LEU A 136 6.19 8.45 -26.51
N PRO A 137 6.85 9.50 -26.00
CA PRO A 137 8.17 9.90 -26.48
C PRO A 137 9.19 8.76 -26.33
N SER A 138 10.15 8.68 -27.24
CA SER A 138 11.26 7.72 -27.19
C SER A 138 12.00 7.79 -25.85
N GLY A 139 12.32 6.64 -25.25
CA GLY A 139 13.02 6.56 -23.97
C GLY A 139 12.12 6.68 -22.73
N LEU A 140 10.86 7.12 -22.89
CA LEU A 140 9.96 7.29 -21.74
C LEU A 140 9.34 5.96 -21.29
N ALA A 141 9.08 5.04 -22.22
CA ALA A 141 8.53 3.73 -21.89
C ALA A 141 9.51 2.87 -21.09
N GLU A 142 10.81 3.02 -21.36
CA GLU A 142 11.91 2.36 -20.63
C GLU A 142 12.23 3.06 -19.29
N SER A 143 11.72 4.27 -19.08
CA SER A 143 11.91 4.99 -17.82
C SER A 143 10.96 4.47 -16.72
N ASN A 144 11.44 4.48 -15.48
CA ASN A 144 10.60 4.19 -14.30
C ASN A 144 9.70 5.38 -13.89
N ASP A 145 9.50 6.36 -14.78
CA ASP A 145 8.70 7.56 -14.52
C ASP A 145 7.21 7.35 -14.78
N LEU A 146 6.83 6.28 -15.49
CA LEU A 146 5.44 6.02 -15.86
C LEU A 146 4.78 5.00 -14.94
N LYS A 147 3.55 5.33 -14.51
CA LYS A 147 2.62 4.40 -13.90
C LYS A 147 1.50 4.11 -14.90
N TYR A 148 1.43 2.87 -15.38
CA TYR A 148 0.36 2.39 -16.24
C TYR A 148 -0.95 2.26 -15.44
N MET A 149 -2.06 2.71 -16.04
CA MET A 149 -3.36 2.83 -15.38
C MET A 149 -4.55 2.35 -16.23
N ALA A 150 -4.29 1.66 -17.34
CA ALA A 150 -5.31 1.20 -18.30
C ALA A 150 -6.21 0.04 -17.77
N ASN A 151 -6.59 0.08 -16.50
CA ASN A 151 -7.30 -0.98 -15.79
C ASN A 151 -8.77 -0.66 -15.46
N SER A 152 -9.21 0.59 -15.58
CA SER A 152 -10.62 0.94 -15.40
C SER A 152 -11.05 2.24 -16.07
N ILE A 153 -12.36 2.35 -16.30
CA ILE A 153 -13.05 3.60 -16.58
C ILE A 153 -13.77 4.00 -15.29
N LEU A 154 -13.44 5.15 -14.72
CA LEU A 154 -13.93 5.55 -13.40
C LEU A 154 -15.43 5.88 -13.45
N ILE A 155 -16.23 5.23 -12.60
CA ILE A 155 -17.63 5.62 -12.35
C ILE A 155 -17.66 6.68 -11.26
N THR A 156 -17.09 6.37 -10.08
CA THR A 156 -17.00 7.27 -8.93
C THR A 156 -15.79 6.89 -8.05
N PRO A 157 -15.03 7.85 -7.48
CA PRO A 157 -13.78 7.60 -6.72
C PRO A 157 -14.03 7.13 -5.28
N ARG A 158 -15.08 6.32 -5.08
CA ARG A 158 -15.57 5.81 -3.79
C ARG A 158 -16.45 4.57 -4.04
N PRO A 159 -16.85 3.83 -2.98
CA PRO A 159 -17.96 2.90 -3.10
C PRO A 159 -19.20 3.61 -3.67
N ALA A 160 -19.79 3.02 -4.70
CA ALA A 160 -20.94 3.62 -5.37
C ALA A 160 -22.20 3.48 -4.49
N PRO A 161 -22.96 4.57 -4.27
CA PRO A 161 -24.28 4.45 -3.66
C PRO A 161 -25.21 3.65 -4.58
N ARG A 162 -26.25 3.04 -4.00
CA ARG A 162 -27.25 2.24 -4.74
C ARG A 162 -27.80 2.98 -5.95
N SER A 163 -28.11 4.27 -5.80
CA SER A 163 -28.63 5.12 -6.90
C SER A 163 -27.68 5.27 -8.10
N ILE A 164 -26.36 5.13 -7.91
CA ILE A 164 -25.38 5.10 -9.00
C ILE A 164 -25.27 3.69 -9.57
N LEU A 165 -25.27 2.65 -8.72
CA LEU A 165 -25.25 1.25 -9.15
C LEU A 165 -26.45 0.93 -10.05
N ASP A 166 -27.64 1.38 -9.68
CA ASP A 166 -28.87 1.17 -10.46
C ASP A 166 -28.77 1.81 -11.86
N LYS A 167 -28.11 2.97 -11.99
CA LYS A 167 -27.89 3.65 -13.28
C LYS A 167 -26.92 2.90 -14.20
N VAL A 168 -25.93 2.21 -13.64
CA VAL A 168 -24.93 1.45 -14.41
C VAL A 168 -25.32 -0.02 -14.60
N GLY A 169 -26.46 -0.45 -14.07
CA GLY A 169 -26.97 -1.82 -14.20
C GLY A 169 -26.44 -2.81 -13.13
N GLY A 170 -25.86 -2.29 -12.04
CA GLY A 170 -25.33 -3.09 -10.94
C GLY A 170 -23.92 -3.65 -11.16
N LEU A 171 -23.34 -4.21 -10.11
CA LEU A 171 -22.05 -4.92 -10.18
C LEU A 171 -22.16 -6.14 -11.10
N GLY A 172 -21.12 -6.40 -11.89
CA GLY A 172 -21.08 -7.51 -12.85
C GLY A 172 -21.65 -7.17 -14.23
N LYS A 173 -22.34 -6.03 -14.40
CA LYS A 173 -22.85 -5.61 -15.72
C LYS A 173 -21.68 -5.40 -16.69
N LYS A 174 -21.79 -6.06 -17.84
CA LYS A 174 -20.82 -5.94 -18.93
C LYS A 174 -21.19 -4.82 -19.89
N LEU A 175 -20.21 -4.03 -20.29
CA LEU A 175 -20.33 -2.96 -21.27
C LEU A 175 -19.17 -3.02 -22.27
N LYS A 176 -19.46 -2.80 -23.55
CA LYS A 176 -18.45 -2.67 -24.60
C LYS A 176 -18.16 -1.20 -24.88
N TRP A 177 -16.89 -0.89 -25.10
CA TRP A 177 -16.39 0.45 -25.35
C TRP A 177 -15.54 0.49 -26.59
N LYS A 178 -15.68 1.54 -27.39
CA LYS A 178 -14.83 1.85 -28.53
C LYS A 178 -13.98 3.06 -28.22
N VAL A 179 -12.68 2.97 -28.50
CA VAL A 179 -11.76 4.11 -28.43
C VAL A 179 -12.04 5.06 -29.59
N THR A 180 -12.29 6.34 -29.29
CA THR A 180 -12.62 7.36 -30.29
C THR A 180 -11.64 8.53 -30.33
N GLY A 181 -10.85 8.72 -29.28
CA GLY A 181 -9.86 9.76 -29.24
C GLY A 181 -8.76 9.49 -28.22
N THR A 182 -7.62 10.13 -28.40
CA THR A 182 -6.49 10.07 -27.47
C THR A 182 -5.97 11.46 -27.17
N ALA A 183 -5.37 11.64 -26.00
CA ALA A 183 -4.83 12.93 -25.62
C ALA A 183 -3.74 12.78 -24.56
N VAL A 184 -2.92 13.84 -24.47
CA VAL A 184 -1.90 14.00 -23.45
C VAL A 184 -2.15 15.33 -22.74
N PHE A 185 -2.21 15.30 -21.41
CA PHE A 185 -2.27 16.48 -20.57
C PHE A 185 -0.88 16.81 -20.02
N GLU A 186 -0.34 17.97 -20.39
CA GLU A 186 0.93 18.53 -19.86
C GLU A 186 2.11 17.55 -19.87
N HIS A 187 2.19 16.61 -20.83
CA HIS A 187 3.19 15.53 -20.86
C HIS A 187 3.28 14.69 -19.57
N ARG A 188 2.16 14.59 -18.84
CA ARG A 188 2.09 13.94 -17.53
C ARG A 188 0.93 12.97 -17.38
N VAL A 189 -0.13 13.09 -18.18
CA VAL A 189 -1.26 12.15 -18.18
C VAL A 189 -1.62 11.79 -19.61
N TRP A 190 -1.67 10.50 -19.92
CA TRP A 190 -2.10 9.96 -21.20
C TRP A 190 -3.47 9.31 -21.02
N ALA A 191 -4.41 9.63 -21.89
CA ALA A 191 -5.78 9.15 -21.77
C ALA A 191 -6.40 8.84 -23.13
N ALA A 192 -7.40 7.97 -23.13
CA ALA A 192 -8.23 7.68 -24.27
C ALA A 192 -9.71 7.95 -23.95
N ARG A 193 -10.39 8.62 -24.88
CA ARG A 193 -11.83 8.89 -24.84
C ARG A 193 -12.58 7.72 -25.49
N LEU A 194 -13.69 7.37 -24.87
CA LEU A 194 -14.46 6.19 -25.23
C LEU A 194 -15.88 6.56 -25.66
N THR A 195 -16.54 5.63 -26.34
CA THR A 195 -17.99 5.64 -26.56
C THR A 195 -18.53 4.23 -26.33
N PRO A 196 -19.71 4.07 -25.74
CA PRO A 196 -20.29 2.75 -25.55
C PRO A 196 -20.66 2.11 -26.90
N VAL A 197 -20.72 0.78 -26.93
CA VAL A 197 -21.13 -0.02 -28.08
C VAL A 197 -22.26 -0.97 -27.65
N PRO A 198 -23.49 -0.84 -28.18
CA PRO A 198 -23.93 0.18 -29.14
C PRO A 198 -23.94 1.59 -28.54
N ALA A 199 -23.94 2.63 -29.38
CA ALA A 199 -23.92 4.03 -28.93
C ALA A 199 -25.14 4.43 -28.07
N THR A 200 -26.20 3.62 -28.11
CA THR A 200 -27.42 3.77 -27.31
C THR A 200 -27.34 3.13 -25.93
N GLU A 201 -26.30 2.34 -25.64
CA GLU A 201 -26.14 1.69 -24.34
C GLU A 201 -26.01 2.76 -23.26
N LYS A 202 -26.83 2.64 -22.22
CA LYS A 202 -26.81 3.56 -21.09
C LYS A 202 -25.57 3.31 -20.25
N TYR A 203 -24.90 4.39 -19.87
CA TYR A 203 -23.79 4.35 -18.96
C TYR A 203 -23.84 5.58 -18.04
N TYR A 204 -23.07 5.51 -16.95
CA TYR A 204 -22.83 6.65 -16.07
C TYR A 204 -21.36 6.72 -15.68
N THR A 205 -20.83 7.94 -15.67
CA THR A 205 -19.52 8.32 -15.14
C THR A 205 -19.66 9.68 -14.46
N GLU A 206 -18.93 9.94 -13.38
CA GLU A 206 -18.88 11.30 -12.80
C GLU A 206 -18.19 12.31 -13.74
N ASN A 207 -17.31 11.84 -14.63
CA ASN A 207 -16.74 12.66 -15.70
C ASN A 207 -17.77 12.88 -16.83
N PRO A 208 -17.79 14.06 -17.49
CA PRO A 208 -18.71 14.33 -18.60
C PRO A 208 -18.56 13.38 -19.79
N GLN A 209 -17.36 12.87 -20.02
CA GLN A 209 -17.05 11.89 -21.06
C GLN A 209 -16.38 10.66 -20.42
N PRO A 210 -16.68 9.44 -20.91
CA PRO A 210 -16.03 8.24 -20.43
C PRO A 210 -14.59 8.23 -20.95
N VAL A 211 -13.65 8.16 -20.02
CA VAL A 211 -12.21 8.23 -20.29
C VAL A 211 -11.52 7.12 -19.53
N VAL A 212 -10.60 6.43 -20.22
CA VAL A 212 -9.61 5.56 -19.57
C VAL A 212 -8.30 6.32 -19.45
N VAL A 213 -7.73 6.36 -18.24
CA VAL A 213 -6.39 6.89 -18.02
C VAL A 213 -5.41 5.78 -18.38
N LEU A 214 -4.60 5.98 -19.42
CA LEU A 214 -3.68 4.97 -19.92
C LEU A 214 -2.41 4.90 -19.07
N ALA A 215 -1.83 6.06 -18.77
CA ALA A 215 -0.68 6.19 -17.90
C ALA A 215 -0.61 7.58 -17.28
N VAL A 216 0.08 7.66 -16.14
CA VAL A 216 0.44 8.91 -15.49
C VAL A 216 1.93 8.94 -15.20
N ARG A 217 2.55 10.10 -15.33
CA ARG A 217 3.93 10.31 -14.90
C ARG A 217 3.98 10.43 -13.37
N LYS A 218 5.11 10.06 -12.77
CA LYS A 218 5.36 10.21 -11.33
C LYS A 218 5.06 11.64 -10.86
N GLY A 219 4.28 11.76 -9.79
CA GLY A 219 3.83 13.05 -9.25
C GLY A 219 2.59 13.66 -9.91
N ALA A 220 2.12 13.12 -11.05
CA ALA A 220 0.86 13.51 -11.66
C ALA A 220 -0.33 12.76 -11.04
N ARG A 221 -1.54 13.33 -11.16
CA ARG A 221 -2.75 12.72 -10.63
C ARG A 221 -3.69 12.29 -11.76
N PRO A 222 -4.32 11.09 -11.67
CA PRO A 222 -5.24 10.62 -12.71
C PRO A 222 -6.43 11.56 -12.94
N ILE A 223 -6.86 12.28 -11.90
CA ILE A 223 -7.96 13.26 -11.98
C ILE A 223 -7.69 14.39 -12.98
N ASP A 224 -6.43 14.68 -13.29
CA ASP A 224 -6.07 15.71 -14.26
C ASP A 224 -6.49 15.32 -15.70
N ALA A 225 -6.82 14.05 -15.97
CA ALA A 225 -7.42 13.64 -17.23
C ALA A 225 -8.76 14.35 -17.51
N GLY A 226 -9.51 14.74 -16.49
CA GLY A 226 -10.75 15.51 -16.63
C GLY A 226 -10.55 16.94 -17.16
N LYS A 227 -9.30 17.43 -17.21
CA LYS A 227 -8.94 18.76 -17.73
C LYS A 227 -8.59 18.73 -19.22
N ILE A 228 -8.53 17.56 -19.84
CA ILE A 228 -8.19 17.42 -21.26
C ILE A 228 -9.30 18.01 -22.13
N GLN A 229 -8.94 19.01 -22.94
CA GLN A 229 -9.81 19.59 -23.96
C GLN A 229 -9.41 19.16 -25.38
N ASN A 230 -8.10 18.99 -25.63
CA ASN A 230 -7.55 18.73 -26.95
C ASN A 230 -7.45 17.23 -27.23
N TRP A 231 -8.55 16.65 -27.74
CA TRP A 231 -8.64 15.24 -28.12
C TRP A 231 -8.28 15.02 -29.59
N HIS A 232 -7.33 14.12 -29.85
CA HIS A 232 -6.98 13.67 -31.20
C HIS A 232 -7.89 12.52 -31.60
N PRO A 233 -8.66 12.61 -32.71
CA PRO A 233 -9.52 11.53 -33.15
C PRO A 233 -8.72 10.26 -33.51
N VAL A 234 -9.29 9.10 -33.19
CA VAL A 234 -8.75 7.81 -33.65
C VAL A 234 -9.51 7.38 -34.91
N SER A 235 -8.79 7.03 -35.98
CA SER A 235 -9.38 6.56 -37.23
C SER A 235 -10.13 5.24 -37.02
N ALA A 236 -11.15 4.97 -37.85
CA ALA A 236 -11.99 3.78 -37.71
C ALA A 236 -11.17 2.47 -37.72
N ASP A 237 -10.12 2.40 -38.55
CA ASP A 237 -9.26 1.21 -38.69
C ASP A 237 -8.39 0.96 -37.44
N LYS A 238 -8.15 2.00 -36.64
CA LYS A 238 -7.39 1.94 -35.38
C LYS A 238 -8.30 1.94 -34.15
N ALA A 239 -9.61 2.00 -34.36
CA ALA A 239 -10.57 2.12 -33.28
C ALA A 239 -10.79 0.76 -32.60
N PHE A 240 -10.01 0.54 -31.55
CA PHE A 240 -10.07 -0.64 -30.71
C PHE A 240 -11.37 -0.70 -29.90
N THR A 241 -12.00 -1.88 -29.82
CA THR A 241 -13.18 -2.13 -28.99
C THR A 241 -12.86 -3.20 -27.95
N PHE A 242 -13.29 -2.98 -26.71
CA PHE A 242 -13.08 -3.91 -25.60
C PHE A 242 -14.29 -3.99 -24.67
N GLU A 243 -14.34 -5.04 -23.87
CA GLU A 243 -15.38 -5.24 -22.86
C GLU A 243 -14.87 -4.84 -21.48
N THR A 244 -15.78 -4.38 -20.64
CA THR A 244 -15.55 -4.06 -19.24
C THR A 244 -16.64 -4.64 -18.38
N VAL A 245 -16.38 -4.76 -17.08
CA VAL A 245 -17.34 -5.22 -16.08
C VAL A 245 -17.47 -4.16 -15.00
N VAL A 246 -18.69 -3.75 -14.66
CA VAL A 246 -18.93 -2.87 -13.50
C VAL A 246 -18.44 -3.59 -12.24
N GLY A 247 -17.49 -2.98 -11.55
CA GLY A 247 -16.85 -3.57 -10.37
C GLY A 247 -16.24 -2.53 -9.46
N GLU A 248 -15.66 -3.00 -8.36
CA GLU A 248 -15.10 -2.17 -7.31
C GLU A 248 -13.64 -2.56 -7.08
N LYS A 249 -12.73 -1.63 -7.29
CA LYS A 249 -11.34 -1.85 -6.90
C LYS A 249 -11.25 -1.75 -5.38
N MET A 250 -10.86 -2.83 -4.74
CA MET A 250 -10.79 -2.95 -3.29
C MET A 250 -9.45 -3.49 -2.80
N VAL A 251 -9.27 -3.56 -1.49
CA VAL A 251 -8.28 -4.41 -0.83
C VAL A 251 -8.96 -5.15 0.31
N LEU A 252 -8.61 -6.42 0.48
CA LEU A 252 -9.02 -7.22 1.62
C LEU A 252 -7.94 -7.18 2.71
N ARG A 253 -8.35 -7.08 3.97
CA ARG A 253 -7.47 -7.01 5.14
C ARG A 253 -7.94 -8.02 6.17
N VAL A 254 -7.02 -8.72 6.83
CA VAL A 254 -7.33 -9.52 8.01
C VAL A 254 -7.11 -8.65 9.24
N GLU A 255 -8.15 -8.42 10.04
CA GLU A 255 -8.11 -7.60 11.24
C GLU A 255 -8.86 -8.27 12.40
N GLU A 256 -8.62 -7.80 13.62
CA GLU A 256 -9.46 -8.20 14.76
C GLU A 256 -10.89 -7.70 14.59
N GLN A 257 -11.84 -8.56 14.92
CA GLN A 257 -13.26 -8.24 14.90
C GLN A 257 -13.57 -7.25 16.02
N ASN A 258 -13.96 -6.03 15.64
CA ASN A 258 -14.47 -5.03 16.56
C ASN A 258 -16.01 -5.00 16.50
N PRO A 259 -16.73 -5.42 17.55
CA PRO A 259 -18.20 -5.44 17.56
C PRO A 259 -18.85 -4.05 17.42
N HIS A 260 -18.09 -2.99 17.69
CA HIS A 260 -18.60 -1.61 17.67
C HIS A 260 -18.31 -0.87 16.36
N GLU A 261 -17.61 -1.48 15.41
CA GLU A 261 -17.23 -0.87 14.14
C GLU A 261 -18.23 -1.21 13.04
N GLY A 262 -18.87 -0.19 12.46
CA GLY A 262 -19.84 -0.39 11.37
C GLY A 262 -19.19 -0.65 10.00
N GLU A 263 -19.97 -1.15 9.03
CA GLU A 263 -19.50 -1.39 7.65
C GLU A 263 -18.84 -0.15 7.02
N TRP A 264 -19.39 1.04 7.28
CA TRP A 264 -18.84 2.30 6.78
C TRP A 264 -17.48 2.65 7.39
N GLU A 265 -17.30 2.40 8.69
CA GLU A 265 -16.05 2.68 9.40
C GLU A 265 -14.93 1.73 8.95
N SER A 266 -15.31 0.47 8.65
CA SER A 266 -14.40 -0.57 8.13
C SER A 266 -13.80 -0.26 6.75
N GLN A 267 -14.39 0.67 6.01
CA GLN A 267 -13.87 1.09 4.70
C GLN A 267 -12.58 1.91 4.82
N PHE A 268 -12.31 2.54 5.96
CA PHE A 268 -11.11 3.35 6.15
C PHE A 268 -9.93 2.51 6.66
N LEU A 269 -8.74 2.81 6.17
CA LEU A 269 -7.49 2.30 6.74
C LEU A 269 -7.39 2.86 8.17
N ASN A 270 -7.33 1.99 9.18
CA ASN A 270 -7.42 2.34 10.59
C ASN A 270 -6.57 3.57 10.95
N LYS A 271 -7.21 4.67 11.34
CA LYS A 271 -6.55 5.93 11.77
C LYS A 271 -5.91 5.86 13.16
N ASN A 272 -5.93 4.69 13.82
CA ASN A 272 -5.65 4.58 15.26
C ASN A 272 -4.24 4.13 15.66
N HIS A 273 -3.27 4.04 14.75
CA HIS A 273 -1.86 3.86 15.14
C HIS A 273 -1.08 5.17 15.26
N LYS A 274 -1.69 6.24 15.80
CA LYS A 274 -0.87 7.23 16.51
C LYS A 274 -0.34 6.52 17.74
N ARG A 275 0.88 5.99 17.63
CA ARG A 275 1.66 5.47 18.75
C ARG A 275 1.47 6.42 19.92
N ARG A 276 0.73 5.98 20.94
CA ARG A 276 0.72 6.67 22.22
C ARG A 276 2.16 6.55 22.70
N HIS A 277 2.92 7.65 22.64
CA HIS A 277 4.20 7.74 23.32
C HIS A 277 3.91 7.29 24.75
N GLN A 278 4.45 6.14 25.13
CA GLN A 278 4.59 5.76 26.51
C GLN A 278 5.41 6.90 27.11
N GLN A 279 4.77 7.73 27.94
CA GLN A 279 5.53 8.67 28.75
C GLN A 279 6.44 7.79 29.59
N ASP A 280 7.73 7.89 29.31
CA ASP A 280 8.79 7.36 30.16
C ASP A 280 8.46 7.80 31.59
N ARG A 281 8.00 6.85 32.41
CA ARG A 281 8.08 6.98 33.85
C ARG A 281 9.53 6.67 34.15
N ASP A 282 10.31 7.72 34.35
CA ASP A 282 11.61 7.68 34.98
C ASP A 282 11.43 7.07 36.39
N GLU A 283 11.56 5.75 36.51
CA GLU A 283 11.82 5.09 37.79
C GLU A 283 13.32 5.23 38.06
N ASP A 284 13.67 6.35 38.68
CA ASP A 284 15.01 6.59 39.19
C ASP A 284 15.19 5.78 40.48
N THR A 285 15.95 4.69 40.34
CA THR A 285 16.53 3.89 41.41
C THR A 285 17.27 4.77 42.41
N SER A 286 16.76 4.86 43.64
CA SER A 286 17.56 5.29 44.79
C SER A 286 17.28 4.42 46.03
N TYR A 287 18.31 3.65 46.37
CA TYR A 287 18.50 2.98 47.65
C TYR A 287 18.47 4.01 48.80
N HIS A 288 17.73 3.72 49.87
CA HIS A 288 18.20 3.95 51.25
C HIS A 288 17.30 3.21 52.25
N GLY A 289 17.91 2.34 53.06
CA GLY A 289 17.31 1.77 54.25
C GLY A 289 17.62 2.59 55.51
N GLN A 290 16.78 2.34 56.52
CA GLN A 290 17.07 2.33 57.96
C GLN A 290 16.80 3.61 58.81
N GLU A 291 15.88 3.40 59.77
CA GLU A 291 15.75 3.94 61.15
C GLU A 291 15.49 5.43 61.46
N GLY A 292 14.52 5.68 62.39
CA GLY A 292 14.55 6.87 63.26
C GLY A 292 13.23 7.57 63.65
N SER A 293 12.54 7.03 64.68
CA SER A 293 11.72 7.62 65.77
C SER A 293 11.08 9.04 65.75
N SER A 294 9.80 9.07 66.19
CA SER A 294 9.11 10.03 67.09
C SER A 294 8.80 11.47 66.58
N SER A 295 7.71 12.20 66.87
CA SER A 295 6.56 12.15 67.81
C SER A 295 5.53 13.27 67.45
N GLY A 296 4.25 13.16 67.88
CA GLY A 296 3.51 14.35 68.36
C GLY A 296 2.17 14.83 67.72
N ARG A 297 1.05 14.14 68.04
CA ARG A 297 -0.24 14.69 68.57
C ARG A 297 -1.22 15.56 67.70
N PRO A 298 -2.51 15.71 68.11
CA PRO A 298 -3.67 15.39 67.25
C PRO A 298 -4.73 16.51 66.98
N ALA A 299 -5.68 16.14 66.09
CA ALA A 299 -7.06 16.57 65.82
C ALA A 299 -7.72 17.79 66.51
N THR A 300 -8.44 18.60 65.70
CA THR A 300 -9.58 19.45 66.14
C THR A 300 -10.62 19.63 65.01
N TYR A 301 -11.85 19.13 65.24
CA TYR A 301 -13.18 19.80 65.13
C TYR A 301 -13.43 20.83 63.99
N ASN A 302 -14.54 20.96 63.24
CA ASN A 302 -15.86 20.30 63.04
C ASN A 302 -16.56 21.13 61.90
N PRO A 303 -17.89 21.07 61.61
CA PRO A 303 -18.41 20.82 60.27
C PRO A 303 -19.37 21.92 59.76
N ARG A 304 -19.91 21.76 58.54
CA ARG A 304 -21.27 22.20 58.14
C ARG A 304 -21.64 21.47 56.84
N HIS A 305 -22.53 20.47 56.91
CA HIS A 305 -23.96 20.56 56.52
C HIS A 305 -24.13 21.19 55.12
N GLY A 306 -24.76 20.58 54.13
CA GLY A 306 -25.82 19.55 54.02
C GLY A 306 -26.57 20.00 52.76
N GLY A 307 -26.76 19.20 51.72
CA GLY A 307 -27.51 17.95 51.72
C GLY A 307 -28.82 18.17 50.95
N ARG A 308 -28.99 17.40 49.85
CA ARG A 308 -30.25 16.82 49.34
C ARG A 308 -31.27 17.82 48.72
N HIS A 309 -32.08 17.52 47.72
CA HIS A 309 -32.43 16.29 46.97
C HIS A 309 -33.31 16.71 45.76
N HIS A 310 -33.31 15.89 44.68
CA HIS A 310 -34.46 15.46 43.85
C HIS A 310 -35.44 16.44 43.17
N ASP A 311 -35.57 16.34 41.85
CA ASP A 311 -36.69 15.71 41.12
C ASP A 311 -37.14 16.39 39.80
N ASP A 312 -37.44 15.51 38.84
CA ASP A 312 -38.45 15.56 37.78
C ASP A 312 -38.55 16.71 36.76
N GLY A 313 -38.28 16.34 35.51
CA GLY A 313 -39.35 16.30 34.49
C GLY A 313 -39.62 17.54 33.61
N PRO A 314 -40.29 17.37 32.46
CA PRO A 314 -39.90 18.00 31.18
C PRO A 314 -40.90 19.05 30.67
N ARG A 315 -40.48 19.94 29.75
CA ARG A 315 -41.36 20.56 28.70
C ARG A 315 -40.63 21.49 27.71
N ARG A 316 -40.72 21.10 26.43
CA ARG A 316 -41.41 21.85 25.33
C ARG A 316 -40.84 23.20 24.82
N GLY A 317 -40.22 23.12 23.64
CA GLY A 317 -40.64 23.88 22.44
C GLY A 317 -40.13 25.32 22.24
N GLY A 318 -39.86 25.66 20.98
CA GLY A 318 -39.95 27.07 20.53
C GLY A 318 -38.82 27.57 19.62
N SER A 319 -38.94 27.28 18.32
CA SER A 319 -38.34 28.04 17.22
C SER A 319 -38.56 29.55 17.38
N TYR A 320 -37.57 30.42 17.10
CA TYR A 320 -37.78 31.67 16.35
C TYR A 320 -36.48 32.25 15.76
N ARG A 321 -36.61 32.71 14.52
CA ARG A 321 -35.65 33.46 13.68
C ARG A 321 -35.54 34.92 14.11
N GLY A 322 -34.39 35.55 13.84
CA GLY A 322 -34.23 37.01 13.67
C GLY A 322 -32.75 37.38 13.50
N ARG A 323 -32.24 37.64 12.28
CA ARG A 323 -32.17 38.94 11.53
C ARG A 323 -31.20 39.98 12.12
N GLY A 324 -30.27 40.44 11.26
CA GLY A 324 -29.54 41.73 11.34
C GLY A 324 -28.04 41.57 11.06
N ARG A 325 -27.52 41.71 9.83
CA ARG A 325 -27.15 42.93 9.04
C ARG A 325 -26.19 43.91 9.74
N GLY A 326 -25.06 44.20 9.07
CA GLY A 326 -24.22 45.40 9.25
C GLY A 326 -22.74 45.05 9.49
N SER A 327 -21.85 45.05 8.49
CA SER A 327 -21.18 46.21 7.85
C SER A 327 -19.98 46.74 8.64
N GLY A 328 -18.77 46.40 8.15
CA GLY A 328 -17.72 47.40 7.89
C GLY A 328 -16.55 47.51 8.87
N PRO A 329 -15.33 47.89 8.39
CA PRO A 329 -14.05 47.60 9.03
C PRO A 329 -13.32 48.84 9.60
N ARG A 330 -12.32 48.60 10.47
CA ARG A 330 -11.17 49.45 10.94
C ARG A 330 -10.86 49.02 12.38
N GLY A 331 -9.64 48.83 12.88
CA GLY A 331 -8.26 49.01 12.44
C GLY A 331 -7.33 48.98 13.67
N ARG A 332 -6.01 48.76 13.46
CA ARG A 332 -4.85 48.96 14.37
C ARG A 332 -4.76 48.01 15.59
N GLY A 333 -3.75 47.13 15.71
CA GLY A 333 -2.33 47.40 16.02
C GLY A 333 -2.18 47.55 17.54
N HIS A 334 -1.42 46.79 18.34
CA HIS A 334 0.00 46.36 18.25
C HIS A 334 0.30 45.33 19.40
N PRO A 335 1.55 44.94 19.78
CA PRO A 335 2.17 43.64 19.50
C PRO A 335 2.55 42.76 20.73
N ASN A 336 3.21 41.63 20.42
CA ASN A 336 4.15 40.83 21.23
C ASN A 336 3.61 39.83 22.26
N ARG A 337 3.71 38.53 21.92
CA ARG A 337 4.58 37.58 22.65
C ARG A 337 4.76 36.27 21.89
N GLY A 338 6.04 36.01 21.53
CA GLY A 338 6.77 34.73 21.38
C GLY A 338 6.09 33.52 20.74
N GLY A 339 6.76 32.68 19.95
CA GLY A 339 8.13 32.63 19.50
C GLY A 339 8.22 31.41 18.58
N GLN A 340 8.66 31.62 17.35
CA GLN A 340 8.82 30.56 16.36
C GLN A 340 10.15 30.75 15.67
N ARG A 341 11.08 29.83 15.98
CA ARG A 341 12.18 29.35 15.13
C ARG A 341 13.06 28.40 15.95
N GLY A 342 12.70 27.11 15.91
CA GLY A 342 13.57 26.01 16.30
C GLY A 342 13.76 25.10 15.09
N ARG A 343 14.94 25.17 14.47
CA ARG A 343 15.41 24.21 13.47
C ARG A 343 15.69 22.88 14.18
N GLY A 344 15.14 21.78 13.67
CA GLY A 344 15.46 20.43 14.13
C GLY A 344 15.44 19.46 12.95
N ARG A 345 16.63 19.08 12.48
CA ARG A 345 16.86 17.93 11.59
C ARG A 345 16.48 16.65 12.36
N GLY A 346 15.56 15.86 11.83
CA GLY A 346 15.16 14.56 12.38
C GLY A 346 15.22 13.50 11.29
N ARG A 347 16.05 12.48 11.54
CA ARG A 347 16.40 11.35 10.68
C ARG A 347 15.22 10.54 10.16
N ASP A 348 15.45 9.96 8.99
CA ASP A 348 14.67 8.95 8.29
C ASP A 348 14.03 7.88 9.21
N ALA A 349 12.71 7.79 9.17
CA ALA A 349 11.97 6.62 9.61
C ALA A 349 11.58 5.81 8.36
N GLY A 350 12.29 4.69 8.16
CA GLY A 350 12.08 3.78 7.03
C GLY A 350 10.70 3.09 7.02
N PRO A 351 10.34 2.45 5.88
CA PRO A 351 9.04 1.79 5.71
C PRO A 351 8.91 0.50 6.54
N PRO A 352 7.67 0.07 6.87
CA PRO A 352 7.40 -1.09 7.72
C PRO A 352 7.77 -2.42 7.05
N GLN A 353 8.13 -3.39 7.90
CA GLN A 353 8.72 -4.67 7.57
C GLN A 353 7.79 -5.58 6.75
N GLY A 354 8.25 -5.96 5.55
CA GLY A 354 7.86 -7.21 4.91
C GLY A 354 8.65 -8.38 5.49
N TYR A 355 8.18 -9.60 5.20
CA TYR A 355 8.72 -10.89 5.67
C TYR A 355 10.26 -10.93 5.68
N ARG A 356 10.85 -11.25 6.84
CA ARG A 356 12.31 -11.41 7.05
C ARG A 356 12.64 -12.89 7.18
N SER A 357 13.63 -13.36 6.41
CA SER A 357 14.18 -14.71 6.52
C SER A 357 15.03 -14.86 7.78
N LEU A 358 15.12 -16.10 8.28
CA LEU A 358 15.86 -16.49 9.49
C LEU A 358 17.37 -16.18 9.47
N ASP A 359 17.94 -15.81 8.32
CA ASP A 359 19.38 -15.57 8.14
C ASP A 359 19.82 -14.10 8.38
N ASP A 360 18.88 -13.17 8.65
CA ASP A 360 19.16 -11.72 8.77
C ASP A 360 19.71 -11.28 10.16
N HIS A 361 20.36 -12.18 10.89
CA HIS A 361 20.98 -11.89 12.18
C HIS A 361 22.50 -11.89 12.09
N THR A 362 23.12 -10.76 11.71
CA THR A 362 24.45 -10.34 12.22
C THR A 362 24.83 -8.93 11.74
N GLY A 363 25.43 -8.14 12.65
CA GLY A 363 26.54 -7.24 12.29
C GLY A 363 26.19 -5.79 12.00
N TYR A 364 26.34 -4.94 13.01
CA TYR A 364 26.37 -3.49 12.90
C TYR A 364 27.80 -3.07 12.52
N ASP A 365 27.99 -2.46 11.34
CA ASP A 365 29.16 -1.62 11.08
C ASP A 365 28.82 -0.46 10.14
N GLY A 366 29.42 0.69 10.43
CA GLY A 366 29.11 2.02 9.88
C GLY A 366 29.69 2.31 8.48
N PRO A 367 29.70 3.59 8.05
CA PRO A 367 28.98 3.98 6.83
C PRO A 367 29.89 4.23 5.62
N TYR A 368 29.48 3.74 4.46
CA TYR A 368 29.88 4.31 3.16
C TYR A 368 28.63 4.63 2.33
N GLU A 369 28.55 5.89 1.92
CA GLU A 369 27.52 6.42 1.03
C GLU A 369 27.74 5.90 -0.40
N GLU A 370 26.72 5.25 -0.96
CA GLU A 370 26.32 5.45 -2.35
C GLU A 370 24.81 5.15 -2.40
N LYS A 371 23.98 6.12 -2.81
CA LYS A 371 22.51 6.02 -2.79
C LYS A 371 21.97 5.49 -4.13
N PRO A 372 21.36 4.29 -4.19
CA PRO A 372 20.43 3.93 -5.25
C PRO A 372 19.00 4.26 -4.79
N GLY A 373 18.23 4.95 -5.65
CA GLY A 373 16.86 5.38 -5.37
C GLY A 373 15.86 4.23 -5.14
N PRO A 374 14.71 4.50 -4.49
CA PRO A 374 13.78 3.46 -4.08
C PRO A 374 12.97 2.98 -5.29
N GLY A 375 13.33 1.79 -5.80
CA GLY A 375 12.47 0.99 -6.66
C GLY A 375 11.36 0.36 -5.83
N ASN A 376 10.16 0.94 -5.87
CA ASN A 376 8.96 0.34 -5.30
C ASN A 376 7.95 0.14 -6.43
N GLY A 377 7.93 -1.08 -6.95
CA GLY A 377 7.06 -1.51 -8.04
C GLY A 377 6.71 -2.99 -7.87
N GLY A 378 6.12 -3.35 -6.73
CA GLY A 378 5.45 -4.62 -6.60
C GLY A 378 4.15 -4.63 -7.44
N PRO A 379 3.75 -5.78 -8.01
CA PRO A 379 2.52 -5.88 -8.79
C PRO A 379 1.31 -5.60 -7.89
N VAL A 380 0.60 -4.52 -8.20
CA VAL A 380 -0.68 -4.22 -7.58
C VAL A 380 -1.73 -5.11 -8.25
N MET A 381 -2.11 -6.19 -7.57
CA MET A 381 -3.27 -6.98 -7.97
C MET A 381 -4.50 -6.08 -7.99
N ASN A 382 -5.13 -5.98 -9.17
CA ASN A 382 -6.39 -5.27 -9.33
C ASN A 382 -7.51 -6.26 -8.93
N TYR A 383 -8.17 -5.95 -7.81
CA TYR A 383 -9.44 -6.53 -7.41
C TYR A 383 -10.58 -5.96 -8.26
#